data_AF-A0A0G9H6B8-F1
#
_entry.id   AF-A0A0G9H6B8-F1
#
_cell.length_a   1.000
_cell.length_b   1.000
_cell.length_c   1.000
_cell.angle_alpha   90.00
_cell.angle_beta   90.00
_cell.angle_gamma   90.00
#
_symmetry.space_group_name_H-M   'P 1'
#
loop_
_entity.id
_entity.type
_entity.pdbx_description
1 polymer ?
#
loop_
_entity_poly.entity_id
_entity_poly.type
_entity_poly.pdbx_seq_one_letter_code
_entity_poly.pdbx_strand_id
1 'polypeptide(L)'
;MKNLKTLNKYEKALQLVEMMGPWRYFVTVTFQYRTSDAEGKNHMSTVVKRLNRNLLGNKWKDGSKIEGLATLERASIQRGGKGHFDSCHFHCLIKDHPRFNPDADLGVRQMQKAVRRVTKGLKHSNGKVLVSKNGTDIQSVRDDGVMQYILKEANRGDWASSDRLFYFGADGLV
;
A
#
# COMPACT_ATOMS: atom_id res chain seq x y z
N MET A 1 25.36 12.02 -8.43
CA MET A 1 24.37 10.96 -8.75
C MET A 1 25.10 9.72 -9.22
N LYS A 2 24.84 8.55 -8.64
CA LYS A 2 25.42 7.27 -9.11
C LYS A 2 24.82 6.89 -10.47
N ASN A 3 25.61 6.25 -11.34
CA ASN A 3 25.11 5.75 -12.62
C ASN A 3 24.09 4.63 -12.39
N LEU A 4 22.85 4.82 -12.84
CA LEU A 4 21.75 3.84 -12.68
C LEU A 4 22.10 2.46 -13.25
N LYS A 5 23.01 2.37 -14.23
CA LYS A 5 23.39 1.08 -14.85
C LYS A 5 24.17 0.16 -13.92
N THR A 6 24.82 0.66 -12.87
CA THR A 6 25.65 -0.14 -11.96
C THR A 6 24.92 -0.56 -10.68
N LEU A 7 23.70 -0.08 -10.48
CA LEU A 7 22.90 -0.36 -9.29
C LEU A 7 22.19 -1.70 -9.39
N ASN A 8 22.14 -2.42 -8.27
CA ASN A 8 21.34 -3.64 -8.16
C ASN A 8 19.82 -3.31 -8.16
N LYS A 9 18.96 -4.33 -8.23
CA LYS A 9 17.50 -4.15 -8.31
C LYS A 9 16.94 -3.35 -7.14
N TYR A 10 17.43 -3.63 -5.93
CA TYR A 10 17.02 -2.94 -4.71
C TYR A 10 17.40 -1.46 -4.73
N GLU A 11 18.64 -1.14 -5.05
CA GLU A 11 19.12 0.25 -5.12
C GLU A 11 18.37 1.08 -6.18
N LYS A 12 18.03 0.47 -7.32
CA LYS A 12 17.20 1.13 -8.35
C LYS A 12 15.79 1.42 -7.85
N ALA A 13 15.16 0.46 -7.19
CA ALA A 13 13.82 0.64 -6.64
C ALA A 13 13.84 1.69 -5.53
N LEU A 14 14.85 1.68 -4.65
CA LEU A 14 15.00 2.64 -3.57
C LEU A 14 15.13 4.06 -4.10
N GLN A 15 16.03 4.30 -5.07
CA GLN A 15 16.16 5.62 -5.69
C GLN A 15 14.87 6.10 -6.34
N LEU A 16 14.12 5.21 -6.99
CA LEU A 16 12.85 5.57 -7.60
C LEU A 16 11.82 6.00 -6.53
N VAL A 17 11.73 5.26 -5.43
CA VAL A 17 10.83 5.58 -4.31
C VAL A 17 11.24 6.89 -3.62
N GLU A 18 12.54 7.12 -3.43
CA GLU A 18 13.07 8.37 -2.87
C GLU A 18 12.74 9.57 -3.75
N MET A 19 12.96 9.48 -5.06
CA MET A 19 12.68 10.56 -6.02
C MET A 19 11.20 10.94 -6.10
N MET A 20 10.31 10.04 -5.70
CA MET A 20 8.87 10.28 -5.73
C MET A 20 8.31 10.91 -4.46
N GLY A 21 9.09 10.98 -3.38
CA GLY A 21 8.69 11.65 -2.15
C GLY A 21 8.44 13.17 -2.32
N PRO A 22 8.10 13.88 -1.24
CA PRO A 22 8.05 13.42 0.14
C PRO A 22 6.79 12.58 0.45
N TRP A 23 6.95 11.63 1.36
CA TRP A 23 5.86 10.75 1.83
C TRP A 23 5.32 11.26 3.15
N ARG A 24 3.99 11.25 3.30
CA ARG A 24 3.33 11.68 4.55
C ARG A 24 2.86 10.50 5.38
N TYR A 25 2.26 9.50 4.75
CA TYR A 25 1.69 8.35 5.45
C TYR A 25 2.30 7.05 4.97
N PHE A 26 2.51 6.15 5.93
CA PHE A 26 2.79 4.75 5.72
C PHE A 26 1.54 3.94 6.12
N VAL A 27 1.06 3.10 5.21
CA VAL A 27 -0.16 2.31 5.40
C VAL A 27 0.11 0.85 5.08
N THR A 28 -0.21 -0.05 6.00
CA THR A 28 -0.21 -1.49 5.73
C THR A 28 -1.63 -2.02 5.57
N VAL A 29 -1.82 -2.96 4.65
CA VAL A 29 -3.06 -3.72 4.48
C VAL A 29 -2.72 -5.20 4.35
N THR A 30 -3.16 -6.00 5.32
CA THR A 30 -2.90 -7.44 5.41
C THR A 30 -4.17 -8.22 5.15
N PHE A 31 -4.11 -9.15 4.20
CA PHE A 31 -5.22 -10.05 3.93
C PHE A 31 -5.14 -11.27 4.84
N GLN A 32 -6.27 -11.72 5.39
CA GLN A 32 -6.29 -12.81 6.38
C GLN A 32 -6.57 -14.19 5.78
N TYR A 33 -6.57 -14.29 4.45
CA TYR A 33 -6.80 -15.53 3.68
C TYR A 33 -5.79 -15.63 2.55
N ARG A 34 -5.49 -16.84 2.07
CA ARG A 34 -4.60 -17.02 0.92
C ARG A 34 -5.24 -16.40 -0.32
N THR A 35 -4.56 -15.44 -0.91
CA THR A 35 -5.04 -14.68 -2.08
C THR A 35 -3.92 -14.65 -3.12
N SER A 36 -4.25 -14.83 -4.41
CA SER A 36 -3.25 -14.73 -5.47
C SER A 36 -2.72 -13.30 -5.59
N ASP A 37 -1.53 -13.08 -6.17
CA ASP A 37 -1.00 -11.71 -6.35
C ASP A 37 -1.93 -10.86 -7.24
N ALA A 38 -2.54 -11.48 -8.27
CA ALA A 38 -3.50 -10.81 -9.16
C ALA A 38 -4.80 -10.41 -8.44
N GLU A 39 -5.41 -11.32 -7.68
CA GLU A 39 -6.59 -11.00 -6.86
C GLU A 39 -6.23 -9.97 -5.77
N GLY A 40 -5.03 -10.09 -5.20
CA GLY A 40 -4.39 -9.14 -4.31
C GLY A 40 -4.41 -7.72 -4.86
N LYS A 41 -3.78 -7.55 -6.04
CA LYS A 41 -3.72 -6.29 -6.78
C LYS A 41 -5.11 -5.74 -7.06
N ASN A 42 -6.05 -6.58 -7.50
CA ASN A 42 -7.43 -6.14 -7.80
C ASN A 42 -8.17 -5.59 -6.57
N HIS A 43 -8.03 -6.26 -5.42
CA HIS A 43 -8.58 -5.76 -4.17
C HIS A 43 -7.91 -4.46 -3.72
N MET A 44 -6.58 -4.36 -3.84
CA MET A 44 -5.87 -3.15 -3.47
C MET A 44 -6.18 -1.98 -4.42
N SER A 45 -6.35 -2.23 -5.72
CA SER A 45 -6.90 -1.25 -6.69
C SER A 45 -8.27 -0.73 -6.25
N THR A 46 -9.14 -1.63 -5.78
CA THR A 46 -10.44 -1.25 -5.24
C THR A 46 -10.31 -0.38 -3.98
N VAL A 47 -9.33 -0.64 -3.11
CA VAL A 47 -9.02 0.20 -1.95
C VAL A 47 -8.63 1.61 -2.39
N VAL A 48 -7.67 1.73 -3.31
CA VAL A 48 -7.19 3.03 -3.82
C VAL A 48 -8.33 3.84 -4.43
N LYS A 49 -9.13 3.23 -5.32
CA LYS A 49 -10.31 3.88 -5.90
C LYS A 49 -11.30 4.37 -4.84
N ARG A 50 -11.56 3.54 -3.83
CA ARG A 50 -12.47 3.91 -2.73
C ARG A 50 -11.88 4.98 -1.82
N LEU A 51 -10.55 5.02 -1.62
CA LEU A 51 -9.87 6.09 -0.88
C LEU A 51 -9.99 7.42 -1.61
N ASN A 52 -9.71 7.46 -2.92
CA ASN A 52 -9.92 8.64 -3.76
C ASN A 52 -11.35 9.17 -3.59
N ARG A 53 -12.36 8.30 -3.77
CA ARG A 53 -13.76 8.69 -3.57
C ARG A 53 -14.08 9.16 -2.15
N ASN A 54 -13.53 8.50 -1.13
CA ASN A 54 -13.85 8.79 0.26
C ASN A 54 -13.22 10.10 0.77
N LEU A 55 -11.95 10.34 0.44
CA LEU A 55 -11.19 11.49 0.94
C LEU A 55 -11.35 12.74 0.06
N LEU A 56 -11.59 12.57 -1.24
CA LEU A 56 -11.68 13.70 -2.19
C LEU A 56 -13.14 14.03 -2.60
N GLY A 57 -14.11 13.18 -2.26
CA GLY A 57 -15.53 13.41 -2.50
C GLY A 57 -15.92 13.27 -3.97
N ASN A 58 -16.46 14.33 -4.59
CA ASN A 58 -16.77 14.34 -6.03
C ASN A 58 -15.58 14.77 -6.91
N LYS A 59 -14.58 15.46 -6.32
CA LYS A 59 -13.46 16.06 -7.06
C LYS A 59 -12.43 15.06 -7.57
N TRP A 60 -12.48 13.79 -7.15
CA TRP A 60 -11.54 12.79 -7.69
C TRP A 60 -11.76 12.50 -9.17
N LYS A 61 -12.93 12.87 -9.71
CA LYS A 61 -13.26 12.79 -11.13
C LYS A 61 -12.67 13.94 -11.95
N ASP A 62 -12.20 15.00 -11.28
CA ASP A 62 -11.66 16.22 -11.92
C ASP A 62 -10.12 16.15 -12.06
N GLY A 63 -9.55 14.94 -12.05
CA GLY A 63 -8.11 14.71 -12.15
C GLY A 63 -7.31 14.81 -10.84
N SER A 64 -7.93 15.26 -9.74
CA SER A 64 -7.33 15.21 -8.40
C SER A 64 -7.32 13.77 -7.89
N LYS A 65 -6.15 13.22 -7.57
CA LYS A 65 -6.03 11.88 -7.00
C LYS A 65 -5.06 11.88 -5.83
N ILE A 66 -5.22 10.92 -4.94
CA ILE A 66 -4.21 10.59 -3.95
C ILE A 66 -3.01 10.02 -4.71
N GLU A 67 -1.85 10.64 -4.52
CA GLU A 67 -0.58 10.13 -5.02
C GLU A 67 0.08 9.22 -3.99
N GLY A 68 0.66 8.13 -4.49
CA GLY A 68 1.23 7.11 -3.64
C GLY A 68 1.76 5.94 -4.45
N LEU A 69 2.34 5.00 -3.73
CA LEU A 69 2.74 3.70 -4.24
C LEU A 69 2.35 2.61 -3.27
N ALA A 70 2.21 1.39 -3.78
CA ALA A 70 2.06 0.18 -2.99
C ALA A 70 3.15 -0.81 -3.39
N THR A 71 3.71 -1.48 -2.39
CA THR A 71 4.55 -2.66 -2.56
C THR A 71 3.83 -3.87 -1.99
N LEU A 72 3.89 -4.99 -2.70
CA LEU A 72 3.26 -6.24 -2.32
C LEU A 72 4.28 -7.22 -1.76
N GLU A 73 4.14 -7.54 -0.48
CA GLU A 73 4.88 -8.59 0.23
C GLU A 73 4.00 -9.83 0.46
N ARG A 74 4.65 -10.98 0.61
CA ARG A 74 4.02 -12.22 1.09
C ARG A 74 4.22 -12.36 2.60
N ALA A 75 3.20 -12.01 3.38
CA ALA A 75 3.23 -12.21 4.83
C ALA A 75 2.79 -13.62 5.20
N SER A 76 3.60 -14.30 5.99
CA SER A 76 3.24 -15.60 6.58
C SER A 76 2.25 -15.39 7.72
N ILE A 77 1.05 -15.95 7.59
CA ILE A 77 -0.01 -15.85 8.61
C ILE A 77 -0.21 -17.21 9.26
N GLN A 78 -0.09 -17.25 10.59
CA GLN A 78 -0.41 -18.41 11.40
C GLN A 78 -1.87 -18.33 11.84
N ARG A 79 -2.65 -19.37 11.56
CA ARG A 79 -4.05 -19.44 12.00
C ARG A 79 -4.29 -20.64 12.91
N GLY A 80 -4.37 -20.37 14.21
CA GLY A 80 -4.91 -21.32 15.21
C GLY A 80 -4.32 -22.73 15.15
N GLY A 81 -3.00 -22.86 15.07
CA GLY A 81 -2.30 -24.16 15.06
C GLY A 81 -2.38 -24.96 13.76
N LYS A 82 -3.14 -24.52 12.75
CA LYS A 82 -3.28 -25.21 11.45
C LYS A 82 -2.43 -24.53 10.37
N GLY A 83 -1.12 -24.74 10.46
CA GLY A 83 -0.15 -24.38 9.43
C GLY A 83 0.05 -22.87 9.20
N HIS A 84 1.10 -22.58 8.44
CA HIS A 84 1.40 -21.25 7.91
C HIS A 84 0.92 -21.18 6.46
N PHE A 85 0.30 -20.06 6.08
CA PHE A 85 0.08 -19.75 4.68
C PHE A 85 0.52 -18.31 4.40
N ASP A 86 1.01 -18.10 3.19
CA ASP A 86 1.36 -16.76 2.73
C ASP A 86 0.13 -16.06 2.17
N SER A 87 -0.06 -14.82 2.59
CA SER A 87 -1.09 -13.93 2.08
C SER A 87 -0.51 -12.62 1.55
N CYS A 88 -1.32 -11.85 0.84
CA CYS A 88 -0.94 -10.53 0.36
C CYS A 88 -0.87 -9.55 1.53
N HIS A 89 0.26 -8.86 1.61
CA HIS A 89 0.51 -7.79 2.56
C HIS A 89 1.03 -6.58 1.78
N PHE A 90 0.23 -5.52 1.74
CA PHE A 90 0.57 -4.31 1.00
C PHE A 90 1.14 -3.26 1.94
N HIS A 91 2.31 -2.73 1.59
CA HIS A 91 2.91 -1.56 2.19
C HIS A 91 2.72 -0.37 1.25
N CYS A 92 2.06 0.68 1.71
CA CYS A 92 1.77 1.85 0.89
C CYS A 92 2.45 3.08 1.46
N LEU A 93 3.04 3.89 0.57
CA LEU A 93 3.46 5.24 0.87
C LEU A 93 2.52 6.20 0.16
N ILE A 94 2.01 7.18 0.89
CA ILE A 94 1.04 8.16 0.38
C ILE A 94 1.60 9.55 0.60
N LYS A 95 1.62 10.37 -0.46
CA LYS A 95 2.05 11.77 -0.40
C LYS A 95 1.04 12.61 0.37
N ASP A 96 1.42 13.84 0.70
CA ASP A 96 0.44 14.78 1.23
C ASP A 96 -0.58 15.20 0.14
N HIS A 97 -1.74 15.70 0.58
CA HIS A 97 -2.77 16.24 -0.30
C HIS A 97 -3.50 17.39 0.42
N PRO A 98 -3.90 18.48 -0.26
CA PRO A 98 -4.63 19.60 0.35
C PRO A 98 -5.98 19.28 1.01
N ARG A 99 -6.44 18.02 0.93
CA ARG A 99 -7.67 17.53 1.56
C ARG A 99 -7.41 16.79 2.87
N PHE A 100 -6.15 16.45 3.12
CA PHE A 100 -5.76 15.82 4.36
C PHE A 100 -5.69 16.88 5.44
N ASN A 101 -6.03 16.48 6.66
CA ASN A 101 -5.93 17.38 7.80
C ASN A 101 -4.45 17.82 7.94
N PRO A 102 -4.13 19.12 8.03
CA PRO A 102 -2.74 19.58 8.15
C PRO A 102 -2.09 19.17 9.47
N ASP A 103 -2.87 19.00 10.54
CA ASP A 103 -2.38 18.47 11.81
C ASP A 103 -2.00 16.98 11.65
N ALA A 104 -0.83 16.61 12.16
CA ALA A 104 -0.26 15.27 11.95
C ALA A 104 -1.13 14.17 12.60
N ASP A 105 -1.55 14.36 13.84
CA ASP A 105 -2.30 13.36 14.60
C ASP A 105 -3.73 13.23 14.06
N LEU A 106 -4.38 14.36 13.77
CA LEU A 106 -5.71 14.36 13.16
C LEU A 106 -5.66 13.81 11.73
N GLY A 107 -4.57 14.05 10.99
CA GLY A 107 -4.32 13.49 9.66
C GLY A 107 -4.21 11.97 9.69
N VAL A 108 -3.42 11.42 10.61
CA VAL A 108 -3.32 9.97 10.83
C VAL A 108 -4.68 9.37 11.19
N ARG A 109 -5.43 10.00 12.12
CA ARG A 109 -6.78 9.53 12.50
C ARG A 109 -7.77 9.59 11.33
N GLN A 110 -7.70 10.64 10.49
CA GLN A 110 -8.50 10.76 9.27
C GLN A 110 -8.18 9.62 8.30
N MET A 111 -6.89 9.35 8.06
CA MET A 111 -6.44 8.27 7.18
C MET A 111 -6.84 6.90 7.73
N GLN A 112 -6.65 6.64 9.03
CA GLN A 112 -7.10 5.41 9.70
C GLN A 112 -8.60 5.17 9.50
N LYS A 113 -9.42 6.20 9.70
CA LYS A 113 -10.88 6.12 9.50
C LYS A 113 -11.22 5.81 8.04
N ALA A 114 -10.56 6.45 7.09
CA ALA A 114 -10.78 6.24 5.66
C ALA A 114 -10.37 4.83 5.23
N VAL A 115 -9.15 4.39 5.58
CA VAL A 115 -8.62 3.06 5.26
C VAL A 115 -9.51 1.96 5.84
N ARG A 116 -9.84 2.02 7.14
CA ARG A 116 -10.75 1.04 7.78
C ARG A 116 -12.11 0.99 7.10
N ARG A 117 -12.65 2.14 6.68
CA ARG A 117 -13.95 2.20 5.99
C ARG A 117 -13.90 1.49 4.64
N VAL A 118 -12.85 1.71 3.85
CA VAL A 118 -12.77 1.16 2.49
C VAL A 118 -12.40 -0.32 2.46
N THR A 119 -11.67 -0.81 3.48
CA THR A 119 -11.26 -2.21 3.62
C THR A 119 -12.33 -3.10 4.27
N LYS A 120 -13.18 -2.56 5.16
CA LYS A 120 -14.26 -3.31 5.84
C LYS A 120 -15.17 -4.09 4.89
N GLY A 121 -15.41 -3.55 3.69
CA GLY A 121 -16.27 -4.16 2.68
C GLY A 121 -15.57 -5.09 1.69
N LEU A 122 -14.27 -5.36 1.86
CA LEU A 122 -13.56 -6.30 0.99
C LEU A 122 -13.90 -7.72 1.41
N LYS A 123 -14.34 -8.52 0.44
CA LYS A 123 -14.64 -9.94 0.61
C LYS A 123 -13.75 -10.74 -0.32
N HIS A 124 -13.24 -11.84 0.21
CA HIS A 124 -12.64 -12.90 -0.60
C HIS A 124 -13.72 -13.55 -1.48
N SER A 125 -13.33 -14.26 -2.53
CA SER A 125 -14.21 -15.07 -3.38
C SER A 125 -15.15 -16.03 -2.60
N ASN A 126 -14.79 -16.44 -1.39
CA ASN A 126 -15.62 -17.29 -0.52
C ASN A 126 -16.61 -16.51 0.37
N GLY A 127 -16.77 -15.21 0.14
CA GLY A 127 -17.67 -14.31 0.87
C GLY A 127 -17.15 -13.82 2.22
N LYS A 128 -16.02 -14.34 2.74
CA LYS A 128 -15.44 -13.93 4.03
C LYS A 128 -14.73 -12.59 3.90
N VAL A 129 -14.77 -11.80 4.98
CA VAL A 129 -14.10 -10.47 5.04
C VAL A 129 -12.60 -10.64 4.84
N LEU A 130 -12.01 -9.94 3.88
CA LEU A 130 -10.63 -10.15 3.48
C LEU A 130 -9.61 -9.53 4.45
N VAL A 131 -9.96 -8.41 5.08
CA VAL A 131 -9.10 -7.66 5.99
C VAL A 131 -9.68 -7.73 7.41
N SER A 132 -8.90 -8.21 8.37
CA SER A 132 -9.36 -8.32 9.76
C SER A 132 -9.44 -6.94 10.43
N LYS A 133 -10.02 -6.86 11.64
CA LYS A 133 -10.08 -5.60 12.42
C LYS A 133 -8.69 -4.97 12.63
N ASN A 134 -7.66 -5.81 12.77
CA ASN A 134 -6.28 -5.40 12.97
C ASN A 134 -5.42 -5.58 11.71
N GLY A 135 -6.06 -5.85 10.55
CA GLY A 135 -5.37 -6.08 9.28
C GLY A 135 -4.89 -4.80 8.60
N THR A 136 -4.95 -3.65 9.28
CA THR A 136 -4.46 -2.38 8.75
C THR A 136 -3.70 -1.63 9.83
N ASP A 137 -2.54 -1.09 9.48
CA ASP A 137 -1.80 -0.15 10.32
C ASP A 137 -1.49 1.13 9.53
N ILE A 138 -1.54 2.29 10.18
CA ILE A 138 -1.39 3.60 9.54
C ILE A 138 -0.57 4.49 10.46
N GLN A 139 0.53 5.00 9.92
CA GLN A 139 1.51 5.82 10.64
C GLN A 139 1.93 7.02 9.79
N SER A 140 2.46 8.06 10.43
CA SER A 140 3.19 9.10 9.69
C SER A 140 4.58 8.58 9.33
N VAL A 141 5.07 8.95 8.15
CA VAL A 141 6.46 8.72 7.78
C VAL A 141 7.34 9.67 8.58
N ARG A 142 8.31 9.12 9.32
CA ARG A 142 9.22 9.88 10.20
C ARG A 142 10.63 9.98 9.64
N ASP A 143 11.04 8.99 8.86
CA ASP A 143 12.37 8.87 8.30
C ASP A 143 12.35 8.04 7.00
N ASP A 144 13.49 8.06 6.30
CA ASP A 144 13.68 7.38 5.03
C ASP A 144 13.82 5.85 5.17
N GLY A 145 13.99 5.34 6.41
CA GLY A 145 14.11 3.92 6.70
C GLY A 145 12.86 3.13 6.30
N VAL A 146 11.70 3.78 6.25
CA VAL A 146 10.47 3.17 5.73
C VAL A 146 10.62 2.72 4.27
N MET A 147 11.35 3.48 3.44
CA MET A 147 11.52 3.15 2.02
C MET A 147 12.39 1.90 1.85
N GLN A 148 13.44 1.78 2.67
CA GLN A 148 14.27 0.59 2.73
C GLN A 148 13.47 -0.63 3.21
N TYR A 149 12.62 -0.43 4.22
CA TYR A 149 11.77 -1.48 4.79
C TYR A 149 10.79 -2.06 3.76
N ILE A 150 10.05 -1.22 3.04
CA ILE A 150 9.03 -1.69 2.08
C ILE A 150 9.64 -2.38 0.86
N LEU A 151 10.92 -2.12 0.57
CA LEU A 151 11.65 -2.71 -0.56
C LEU A 151 12.56 -3.87 -0.15
N LYS A 152 12.54 -4.33 1.11
CA LYS A 152 13.43 -5.40 1.60
C LYS A 152 13.40 -6.67 0.73
N GLU A 153 12.26 -7.00 0.14
CA GLU A 153 12.11 -8.18 -0.74
C GLU A 153 12.73 -8.01 -2.12
N ALA A 154 13.10 -6.79 -2.54
CA ALA A 154 13.76 -6.54 -3.83
C ALA A 154 15.16 -7.14 -3.93
N ASN A 155 15.74 -7.59 -2.80
CA ASN A 155 16.99 -8.35 -2.77
C ASN A 155 16.81 -9.83 -3.15
N ARG A 156 15.57 -10.33 -3.29
CA ARG A 156 15.30 -11.70 -3.72
C ARG A 156 15.52 -11.83 -5.23
N GLY A 157 16.13 -12.93 -5.67
CA GLY A 157 16.50 -13.12 -7.08
C GLY A 157 15.30 -13.13 -8.05
N ASP A 158 14.17 -13.67 -7.59
CA ASP A 158 12.89 -13.77 -8.29
C ASP A 158 12.04 -12.50 -8.22
N TRP A 159 12.51 -11.45 -7.54
CA TRP A 159 11.76 -10.21 -7.44
C TRP A 159 11.77 -9.44 -8.77
N ALA A 160 10.57 -9.15 -9.27
CA ALA A 160 10.32 -8.31 -10.43
C ALA A 160 9.48 -7.10 -10.01
N SER A 161 9.99 -5.89 -10.28
CA SER A 161 9.34 -4.64 -9.86
C SER A 161 7.92 -4.51 -10.40
N SER A 162 7.66 -4.97 -11.62
CA SER A 162 6.36 -4.92 -12.29
C SER A 162 5.25 -5.66 -11.54
N ASP A 163 5.63 -6.66 -10.75
CA ASP A 163 4.69 -7.58 -10.10
C ASP A 163 4.50 -7.23 -8.62
N ARG A 164 5.28 -6.27 -8.12
CA ARG A 164 5.44 -6.02 -6.69
C ARG A 164 5.35 -4.54 -6.33
N LEU A 165 5.70 -3.62 -7.22
CA LEU A 165 5.63 -2.18 -7.02
C LEU A 165 4.57 -1.58 -7.94
N PHE A 166 3.62 -0.86 -7.36
CA PHE A 166 2.47 -0.30 -8.07
C PHE A 166 2.27 1.17 -7.73
N TYR A 167 1.78 1.95 -8.68
CA TYR A 167 1.49 3.38 -8.46
C TYR A 167 0.02 3.62 -8.23
N PHE A 168 -0.32 4.67 -7.48
CA PHE A 168 -1.70 5.07 -7.29
C PHE A 168 -2.23 5.82 -8.52
N GLY A 169 -3.21 5.23 -9.17
CA GLY A 169 -4.06 5.82 -10.20
C GLY A 169 -5.38 6.36 -9.62
N ALA A 170 -6.17 7.03 -10.46
CA ALA A 170 -7.51 7.49 -10.08
C ALA A 170 -8.46 6.31 -9.79
N ASP A 171 -8.38 5.27 -10.62
CA ASP A 171 -9.26 4.10 -10.58
C ASP A 171 -8.66 2.84 -9.93
N GLY A 172 -7.45 2.94 -9.38
CA GLY A 172 -6.78 1.82 -8.72
C GLY A 172 -5.27 1.86 -8.84
N LEU A 173 -4.63 0.71 -8.69
CA LEU A 173 -3.20 0.56 -8.89
C LEU A 173 -2.88 0.46 -10.38
N VAL A 174 -1.79 1.12 -10.78
CA VAL A 174 -1.15 0.99 -12.10
C VAL A 174 0.09 0.12 -11.93
#